data_AF-A0A964URG0-F1
#
_entry.id   AF-A0A964URG0-F1
#
_cell.length_a   1.000
_cell.length_b   1.000
_cell.length_c   1.000
_cell.angle_alpha   90.00
_cell.angle_beta   90.00
_cell.angle_gamma   90.00
#
_symmetry.space_group_name_H-M   'P 1'
#
loop_
_entity.id
_entity.type
_entity.pdbx_description
1 polymer ?
#
loop_
_entity_poly.entity_id
_entity_poly.type
_entity_poly.pdbx_seq_one_letter_code
_entity_poly.pdbx_strand_id
1 'polypeptide(L)'
;MTSGIPVDTKHVRRRRLRAAAKVRARRVETALDRARFRAAQALAPDPEGVLARRDAVRDAEREVRELDADGRVFTRRDTGAQVRTRDLAAADPVPHMSRSDRYEVECLTHRGDPLFFDDAGAAARAARRSDVWCEGCRRLEQALRPARVPALRPVLLRSMRGWAWNGLHRRA
;
A
#
# COMPACT_ATOMS: atom_id res chain seq x y z
N MET A 1 58.21 -23.33 -42.82
CA MET A 1 57.97 -21.91 -42.47
C MET A 1 57.73 -21.80 -40.97
N THR A 2 58.80 -21.60 -40.20
CA THR A 2 58.78 -21.50 -38.74
C THR A 2 58.69 -20.03 -38.34
N SER A 3 57.62 -19.63 -37.65
CA SER A 3 57.42 -18.23 -37.23
C SER A 3 58.59 -17.76 -36.35
N GLY A 4 59.38 -16.80 -36.83
CA GLY A 4 60.61 -16.29 -36.22
C GLY A 4 60.41 -15.42 -34.96
N ILE A 5 59.68 -15.92 -33.97
CA ILE A 5 59.50 -15.25 -32.69
C ILE A 5 60.05 -16.18 -31.60
N PRO A 6 61.16 -15.80 -30.91
CA PRO A 6 61.77 -16.61 -29.86
C PRO A 6 60.76 -16.98 -28.77
N VAL A 7 60.75 -18.24 -28.34
CA VAL A 7 59.76 -18.80 -27.40
C VAL A 7 59.68 -17.99 -26.09
N ASP A 8 60.79 -17.42 -25.63
CA ASP A 8 60.84 -16.54 -24.45
C ASP A 8 60.00 -15.27 -24.58
N THR A 9 59.98 -14.65 -25.77
CA THR A 9 59.19 -13.44 -26.00
C THR A 9 57.68 -13.71 -25.96
N LYS A 10 57.24 -14.93 -26.33
CA LYS A 10 55.85 -15.38 -26.20
C LYS A 10 55.46 -15.57 -24.73
N HIS A 11 56.34 -16.12 -23.89
CA HIS A 11 56.09 -16.29 -22.46
C HIS A 11 56.01 -14.96 -21.71
N VAL A 12 56.92 -14.01 -21.99
CA VAL A 12 56.88 -12.67 -21.39
C VAL A 12 55.60 -11.93 -21.75
N ARG A 13 55.18 -11.97 -23.02
CA ARG A 13 53.92 -11.35 -23.48
C ARG A 13 52.69 -11.94 -22.78
N ARG A 14 52.62 -13.27 -22.64
CA ARG A 14 51.52 -13.97 -21.93
C ARG A 14 51.47 -13.59 -20.45
N ARG A 15 52.62 -13.44 -19.78
CA ARG A 15 52.70 -13.03 -18.37
C ARG A 15 52.21 -11.59 -18.18
N ARG A 16 52.59 -10.67 -19.06
CA ARG A 16 52.11 -9.27 -19.06
C ARG A 16 50.61 -9.17 -19.29
N LEU A 17 50.06 -9.92 -20.23
CA LEU A 17 48.61 -9.94 -20.51
C LEU A 17 47.80 -10.45 -19.31
N ARG A 18 48.26 -11.52 -18.65
CA ARG A 18 47.65 -12.05 -17.42
C ARG A 18 47.68 -11.05 -16.27
N ALA A 19 48.80 -10.37 -16.06
CA ALA A 19 48.91 -9.32 -15.05
C ALA A 19 47.95 -8.15 -15.34
N ALA A 20 47.88 -7.69 -16.59
CA ALA A 20 46.96 -6.63 -16.99
C ALA A 20 45.49 -7.04 -16.86
N ALA A 21 45.15 -8.31 -17.12
CA ALA A 21 43.81 -8.84 -16.90
C ALA A 21 43.43 -8.86 -15.41
N LYS A 22 44.36 -9.28 -14.54
CA LYS A 22 44.16 -9.29 -13.08
C LYS A 22 43.94 -7.89 -12.52
N VAL A 23 44.70 -6.90 -12.99
CA VAL A 23 44.52 -5.49 -12.60
C VAL A 23 43.17 -4.95 -13.06
N ARG A 24 42.73 -5.28 -14.28
CA ARG A 24 41.41 -4.89 -14.78
C ARG A 24 40.27 -5.51 -13.97
N ALA A 25 40.35 -6.80 -13.67
CA ALA A 25 39.36 -7.49 -12.83
C ALA A 25 39.21 -6.81 -11.45
N ARG A 26 40.32 -6.50 -10.79
CA ARG A 26 40.30 -5.85 -9.46
C ARG A 26 39.74 -4.43 -9.50
N ARG A 27 39.96 -3.69 -10.58
CA ARG A 27 39.35 -2.36 -10.79
C ARG A 27 37.84 -2.47 -10.96
N VAL A 28 37.35 -3.49 -11.68
CA VAL A 28 35.91 -3.74 -11.86
C VAL A 28 35.26 -4.11 -10.54
N GLU A 29 35.86 -5.01 -9.74
CA GLU A 29 35.37 -5.34 -8.39
C GLU A 29 35.27 -4.09 -7.51
N THR A 30 36.33 -3.28 -7.47
CA THR A 30 36.33 -2.05 -6.67
C THR A 30 35.26 -1.05 -7.12
N ALA A 31 35.01 -0.95 -8.42
CA ALA A 31 33.96 -0.10 -8.97
C ALA A 31 32.55 -0.61 -8.61
N LEU A 32 32.34 -1.93 -8.68
CA LEU A 32 31.10 -2.59 -8.26
C LEU A 32 30.83 -2.38 -6.77
N ASP A 33 31.83 -2.53 -5.91
CA ASP A 33 31.67 -2.32 -4.47
C ASP A 33 31.35 -0.86 -4.14
N ARG A 34 31.98 0.10 -4.83
CA ARG A 34 31.63 1.52 -4.71
C ARG A 34 30.23 1.84 -5.22
N ALA A 35 29.75 1.13 -6.25
CA ALA A 35 28.39 1.30 -6.76
C ALA A 35 27.36 0.71 -5.77
N ARG A 36 27.63 -0.49 -5.23
CA ARG A 36 26.81 -1.13 -4.19
C ARG A 36 26.72 -0.29 -2.94
N PHE A 37 27.84 0.25 -2.48
CA PHE A 37 27.89 1.13 -1.31
C PHE A 37 27.06 2.41 -1.51
N ARG A 38 27.19 3.06 -2.67
CA ARG A 38 26.38 4.24 -3.01
C ARG A 38 24.90 3.92 -3.13
N ALA A 39 24.54 2.78 -3.73
CA ALA A 39 23.15 2.33 -3.79
C ALA A 39 22.59 2.04 -2.39
N ALA A 40 23.39 1.45 -1.49
CA ALA A 40 22.98 1.21 -0.11
C ALA A 40 22.77 2.52 0.66
N GLN A 41 23.63 3.53 0.47
CA GLN A 41 23.43 4.86 1.06
C GLN A 41 22.21 5.58 0.50
N ALA A 42 21.93 5.48 -0.80
CA ALA A 42 20.75 6.08 -1.41
C ALA A 42 19.43 5.42 -0.95
N LEU A 43 19.49 4.16 -0.52
CA LEU A 43 18.35 3.42 0.03
C LEU A 43 18.25 3.51 1.56
N ALA A 44 19.29 3.97 2.25
CA ALA A 44 19.26 4.16 3.69
C ALA A 44 18.34 5.35 4.01
N PRO A 45 17.27 5.16 4.80
CA PRO A 45 16.42 6.27 5.20
C PRO A 45 17.23 7.22 6.08
N ASP A 46 17.13 8.52 5.82
CA ASP A 46 17.78 9.56 6.60
C ASP A 46 17.45 9.39 8.10
N PRO A 47 18.44 9.11 8.97
CA PRO A 47 18.18 8.80 10.37
C PRO A 47 17.54 9.98 11.10
N GLU A 48 17.87 11.22 10.74
CA GLU A 48 17.23 12.41 11.33
C GLU A 48 15.77 12.50 10.90
N GLY A 49 15.48 12.31 9.61
CA GLY A 49 14.11 12.23 9.09
C GLY A 49 13.28 11.08 9.69
N VAL A 50 13.89 9.93 9.99
CA VAL A 50 13.22 8.80 10.65
C VAL A 50 12.88 9.13 12.11
N LEU A 51 13.81 9.76 12.84
CA LEU A 51 13.57 10.17 14.23
C LEU A 51 12.50 11.25 14.31
N ALA A 52 12.59 12.29 13.48
CA ALA A 52 11.59 13.35 13.40
C ALA A 52 10.19 12.80 13.08
N ARG A 53 10.10 11.84 12.15
CA ARG A 53 8.83 11.18 11.82
C ARG A 53 8.30 10.31 12.97
N ARG A 54 9.18 9.63 13.72
CA ARG A 54 8.78 8.87 14.91
C ARG A 54 8.26 9.79 16.02
N ASP A 55 8.94 10.90 16.27
CA ASP A 55 8.52 11.87 17.27
C ASP A 55 7.16 12.49 16.90
N ALA A 56 6.96 12.89 15.64
CA ALA A 56 5.67 13.39 15.15
C ALA A 56 4.53 12.37 15.31
N VAL A 57 4.77 11.09 15.04
CA VAL A 57 3.78 10.02 15.27
C VAL A 57 3.47 9.86 16.76
N ARG A 58 4.49 9.87 17.62
CA ARG A 58 4.31 9.77 19.08
C ARG A 58 3.52 10.96 19.62
N ASP A 59 3.77 12.15 19.10
CA ASP A 59 3.08 13.37 19.51
C ASP A 59 1.61 13.34 19.10
N ALA A 60 1.31 12.93 17.87
CA ALA A 60 -0.06 12.72 17.41
C ALA A 60 -0.79 11.64 18.24
N GLU A 61 -0.13 10.54 18.60
CA GLU A 61 -0.71 9.51 19.46
C GLU A 61 -1.02 10.02 20.88
N ARG A 62 -0.18 10.91 21.42
CA ARG A 62 -0.41 11.53 22.72
C ARG A 62 -1.61 12.48 22.66
N GLU A 63 -1.66 13.34 21.66
CA GLU A 63 -2.77 14.29 21.46
C GLU A 63 -4.13 13.56 21.37
N VAL A 64 -4.19 12.47 20.60
CA VAL A 64 -5.41 11.66 20.50
C VAL A 64 -5.83 11.06 21.85
N ARG A 65 -4.87 10.61 22.69
CA ARG A 65 -5.18 10.08 24.03
C ARG A 65 -5.67 11.15 24.98
N GLU A 66 -5.11 12.35 24.92
CA GLU A 66 -5.55 13.49 25.73
C GLU A 66 -6.98 13.91 25.35
N LEU A 67 -7.27 14.00 24.05
CA LEU A 67 -8.62 14.28 23.56
C LEU A 67 -9.63 13.17 23.94
N ASP A 68 -9.22 11.90 23.92
CA ASP A 68 -10.06 10.77 24.31
C ASP A 68 -10.36 10.76 25.82
N ALA A 69 -9.37 11.11 26.65
CA ALA A 69 -9.54 11.26 28.10
C ALA A 69 -10.56 12.35 28.45
N ASP A 70 -10.63 13.41 27.64
CA ASP A 70 -11.61 14.49 27.77
C ASP A 70 -12.98 14.15 27.14
N GLY A 71 -13.15 12.94 26.59
CA GLY A 71 -14.37 12.53 25.91
C GLY A 71 -14.64 13.26 24.59
N ARG A 72 -13.62 13.91 24.01
CA ARG A 72 -13.70 14.68 22.76
C ARG A 72 -13.51 13.80 21.52
N VAL A 73 -13.18 12.53 21.71
CA VAL A 73 -13.02 11.54 20.64
C VAL A 73 -14.18 10.54 20.69
N PHE A 74 -14.79 10.31 19.53
CA PHE A 74 -15.83 9.33 19.35
C PHE A 74 -15.45 8.42 18.19
N THR A 75 -15.29 7.12 18.45
CA THR A 75 -14.96 6.14 17.39
C THR A 75 -16.15 5.23 17.13
N ARG A 76 -16.60 5.17 15.87
CA ARG A 76 -17.68 4.28 15.45
C ARG A 76 -17.14 2.89 15.16
N ARG A 77 -17.67 1.88 15.86
CA ARG A 77 -17.22 0.49 15.74
C ARG A 77 -17.58 -0.18 14.41
N ASP A 78 -18.69 0.22 13.80
CA ASP A 78 -19.22 -0.35 12.55
C ASP A 78 -18.43 0.09 11.31
N THR A 79 -18.05 1.37 11.26
CA THR A 79 -17.34 1.95 10.09
C THR A 79 -15.85 2.17 10.32
N GLY A 80 -15.38 2.09 11.56
CA GLY A 80 -14.00 2.45 11.94
C GLY A 80 -13.70 3.95 11.77
N ALA A 81 -14.72 4.78 11.58
CA ALA A 81 -14.57 6.23 11.49
C ALA A 81 -14.46 6.84 12.88
N GLN A 82 -13.51 7.76 13.05
CA GLN A 82 -13.30 8.51 14.27
C GLN A 82 -13.74 9.96 14.05
N VAL A 83 -14.47 10.49 15.02
CA VAL A 83 -14.85 11.90 15.10
C VAL A 83 -14.07 12.51 16.26
N ARG A 84 -13.34 13.59 16.01
CA ARG A 84 -12.60 14.34 17.04
C ARG A 84 -13.18 15.74 17.14
N THR A 85 -13.40 16.21 18.36
CA THR A 85 -13.76 17.62 18.62
C THR A 85 -12.49 18.41 18.82
N ARG A 86 -12.23 19.39 17.95
CA ARG A 86 -11.04 20.24 18.03
C ARG A 86 -11.32 21.50 18.84
N ASP A 87 -10.31 21.94 19.57
CA ASP A 87 -10.35 23.26 20.21
C ASP A 87 -9.94 24.33 19.20
N LEU A 88 -10.91 25.10 18.72
CA LEU A 88 -10.70 26.16 17.73
C LEU A 88 -9.75 27.27 18.22
N ALA A 89 -9.56 27.43 19.53
CA ALA A 89 -8.65 28.42 20.09
C ALA A 89 -7.18 27.96 20.04
N ALA A 90 -6.94 26.65 20.01
CA ALA A 90 -5.61 26.03 20.04
C ALA A 90 -5.25 25.30 18.73
N ALA A 91 -6.16 25.23 17.76
CA ALA A 91 -5.95 24.49 16.52
C ALA A 91 -5.07 25.27 15.53
N ASP A 92 -4.00 24.61 15.05
CA ASP A 92 -3.22 25.09 13.91
C ASP A 92 -4.10 25.16 12.66
N PRO A 93 -3.93 26.19 11.80
CA PRO A 93 -4.72 26.35 10.60
C PRO A 93 -4.40 25.24 9.59
N VAL A 94 -5.37 24.34 9.35
CA VAL A 94 -5.27 23.29 8.33
C VAL A 94 -5.73 23.85 6.97
N PRO A 95 -5.01 23.58 5.86
CA PRO A 95 -5.48 23.94 4.51
C PRO A 95 -6.86 23.34 4.25
N HIS A 96 -7.77 24.15 3.69
CA HIS A 96 -9.17 23.78 3.38
C HIS A 96 -10.14 23.67 4.57
N MET A 97 -9.74 24.13 5.76
CA MET A 97 -10.59 24.21 6.95
C MET A 97 -11.17 25.62 7.15
N SER A 98 -12.45 25.70 7.53
CA SER A 98 -13.07 26.93 8.02
C SER A 98 -12.74 27.15 9.49
N ARG A 99 -12.68 28.42 9.92
CA ARG A 99 -12.55 28.79 11.35
C ARG A 99 -13.72 28.31 12.22
N SER A 100 -14.81 27.85 11.60
CA SER A 100 -15.99 27.30 12.27
C SER A 100 -15.94 25.78 12.46
N ASP A 101 -14.96 25.08 11.87
CA ASP A 101 -14.98 23.62 11.80
C ASP A 101 -14.51 22.98 13.11
N ARG A 102 -15.47 22.64 13.97
CA ARG A 102 -15.26 22.10 15.31
C ARG A 102 -15.01 20.59 15.33
N TYR A 103 -15.38 19.89 14.26
CA TYR A 103 -15.38 18.44 14.21
C TYR A 103 -14.54 17.95 13.04
N GLU A 104 -13.64 17.02 13.33
CA GLU A 104 -12.83 16.31 12.35
C GLU A 104 -13.28 14.86 12.26
N VAL A 105 -13.43 14.33 11.05
CA VAL A 105 -13.83 12.94 10.80
C VAL A 105 -12.74 12.25 9.98
N GLU A 106 -12.15 11.20 10.54
CA GLU A 106 -11.05 10.44 9.94
C GLU A 106 -11.42 8.95 9.82
N CYS A 107 -10.99 8.27 8.76
CA CYS A 107 -11.14 6.83 8.62
C CYS A 107 -9.89 6.15 9.16
N LEU A 108 -9.96 5.53 10.36
CA LEU A 108 -8.78 4.92 10.99
C LEU A 108 -8.23 3.73 10.20
N THR A 109 -9.09 3.04 9.45
CA THR A 109 -8.73 1.83 8.69
C THR A 109 -7.87 2.16 7.47
N HIS A 110 -8.19 3.24 6.75
CA HIS A 110 -7.53 3.57 5.48
C HIS A 110 -6.67 4.84 5.57
N ARG A 111 -6.77 5.59 6.67
CA ARG A 111 -6.04 6.86 6.92
C ARG A 111 -6.09 7.81 5.71
N GLY A 112 -7.30 7.98 5.17
CA GLY A 112 -7.57 8.95 4.11
C GLY A 112 -7.65 10.38 4.66
N ASP A 113 -7.78 11.34 3.75
CA ASP A 113 -7.89 12.76 4.14
C ASP A 113 -9.09 12.98 5.08
N PRO A 114 -8.90 13.72 6.19
CA PRO A 114 -9.96 14.00 7.12
C PRO A 114 -10.99 14.96 6.52
N LEU A 115 -12.24 14.81 6.96
CA LEU A 115 -13.32 15.75 6.66
C LEU A 115 -13.59 16.66 7.86
N PHE A 116 -13.91 17.92 7.58
CA PHE A 116 -14.14 18.94 8.60
C PHE A 116 -15.60 19.41 8.57
N PHE A 117 -16.17 19.62 9.76
CA PHE A 117 -17.56 20.03 9.94
C PHE A 117 -17.67 21.02 11.10
N ASP A 118 -18.61 21.95 10.97
CA ASP A 118 -19.04 22.89 12.01
C ASP A 118 -20.07 22.29 12.96
N ASP A 119 -20.91 21.37 12.46
CA ASP A 119 -21.99 20.70 13.20
C ASP A 119 -21.67 19.24 13.58
N ALA A 120 -21.95 18.89 14.83
CA ALA A 120 -21.76 17.53 15.36
C ALA A 120 -22.66 16.51 14.65
N GLY A 121 -23.88 16.92 14.28
CA GLY A 121 -24.83 16.06 13.57
C GLY A 121 -24.34 15.70 12.17
N ALA A 122 -23.73 16.66 11.46
CA ALA A 122 -23.11 16.48 10.15
C ALA A 122 -21.91 15.54 10.23
N ALA A 123 -20.99 15.77 11.18
CA ALA A 123 -19.85 14.89 11.43
C ALA A 123 -20.31 13.46 11.75
N ALA A 124 -21.30 13.31 12.62
CA ALA A 124 -21.85 12.01 12.97
C ALA A 124 -22.49 11.29 11.78
N ARG A 125 -23.18 12.01 10.87
CA ARG A 125 -23.74 11.43 9.64
C ARG A 125 -22.63 10.97 8.69
N ALA A 126 -21.58 11.77 8.51
CA ALA A 126 -20.44 11.42 7.68
C ALA A 126 -19.71 10.17 8.21
N ALA A 127 -19.55 10.05 9.52
CA ALA A 127 -18.95 8.89 10.15
C ALA A 127 -19.74 7.57 9.92
N ARG A 128 -21.07 7.64 9.67
CA ARG A 128 -21.89 6.45 9.34
C ARG A 128 -21.70 5.96 7.91
N ARG A 129 -21.24 6.84 7.01
CA ARG A 129 -21.14 6.56 5.58
C ARG A 129 -19.73 6.81 5.08
N SER A 130 -18.78 6.09 5.68
CA SER A 130 -17.35 6.17 5.31
C SER A 130 -17.11 5.73 3.86
N ASP A 131 -17.96 4.88 3.29
CA ASP A 131 -17.99 4.50 1.88
C ASP A 131 -18.16 5.66 0.90
N VAL A 132 -18.78 6.77 1.33
CA VAL A 132 -19.06 7.91 0.45
C VAL A 132 -17.82 8.76 0.21
N TRP A 133 -16.94 8.86 1.21
CA TRP A 133 -15.80 9.79 1.18
C TRP A 133 -14.43 9.11 1.30
N CYS A 134 -14.35 7.93 1.93
CA CYS A 134 -13.14 7.15 1.99
C CYS A 134 -13.08 6.15 0.83
N GLU A 135 -12.10 6.30 -0.06
CA GLU A 135 -11.95 5.43 -1.21
C GLU A 135 -11.71 3.95 -0.82
N GLY A 136 -10.97 3.69 0.25
CA GLY A 136 -10.76 2.33 0.75
C GLY A 136 -12.08 1.67 1.20
N CYS A 137 -12.89 2.39 1.97
CA CYS A 137 -14.21 1.93 2.38
C CYS A 137 -15.15 1.72 1.18
N ARG A 138 -15.08 2.61 0.18
CA ARG A 138 -15.85 2.49 -1.06
C ARG A 138 -15.51 1.22 -1.85
N ARG A 139 -14.23 0.92 -2.01
CA ARG A 139 -13.77 -0.31 -2.68
C ARG A 139 -14.18 -1.56 -1.92
N LEU A 140 -14.11 -1.52 -0.58
CA LEU A 140 -14.57 -2.61 0.28
C LEU A 140 -16.08 -2.86 0.12
N GLU A 141 -16.89 -1.80 0.13
CA GLU A 141 -18.34 -1.92 -0.07
C GLU A 141 -18.66 -2.49 -1.47
N GLN A 142 -17.95 -2.05 -2.50
CA GLN A 142 -18.09 -2.58 -3.87
C GLN A 142 -17.71 -4.06 -3.97
N ALA A 143 -16.68 -4.50 -3.25
CA ALA A 143 -16.25 -5.90 -3.20
C ALA A 143 -17.21 -6.79 -2.39
N LEU A 144 -17.87 -6.23 -1.37
CA LEU A 144 -18.84 -6.92 -0.52
C LEU A 144 -20.25 -6.92 -1.09
N ARG A 145 -20.60 -5.97 -1.98
CA ARG A 145 -21.82 -6.07 -2.80
C ARG A 145 -21.65 -7.34 -3.62
N PRO A 146 -22.42 -8.41 -3.35
CA PRO A 146 -22.23 -9.66 -4.06
C PRO A 146 -22.29 -9.34 -5.55
N ALA A 147 -21.34 -9.90 -6.31
CA ALA A 147 -21.57 -10.17 -7.72
C ALA A 147 -23.01 -10.65 -7.78
N ARG A 148 -23.91 -9.86 -8.39
CA ARG A 148 -25.30 -10.25 -8.56
C ARG A 148 -25.25 -11.53 -9.38
N VAL A 149 -25.16 -12.68 -8.71
CA VAL A 149 -25.39 -13.97 -9.31
C VAL A 149 -26.79 -13.81 -9.87
N PRO A 150 -26.99 -13.88 -11.20
CA PRO A 150 -28.33 -13.80 -11.74
C PRO A 150 -29.12 -14.89 -11.02
N ALA A 151 -30.19 -14.48 -10.34
CA ALA A 151 -31.13 -15.41 -9.76
C ALA A 151 -31.55 -16.37 -10.88
N LEU A 152 -31.09 -17.62 -10.81
CA LEU A 152 -31.64 -18.68 -11.62
C LEU A 152 -33.11 -18.77 -11.23
N ARG A 153 -33.96 -18.16 -12.07
CA ARG A 153 -35.42 -18.24 -11.97
C ARG A 153 -35.80 -19.72 -11.91
N PRO A 154 -36.54 -20.19 -10.89
CA PRO A 154 -37.20 -21.47 -10.96
C PRO A 154 -38.47 -21.27 -11.78
N VAL A 155 -38.38 -21.37 -13.10
CA VAL A 155 -39.57 -21.34 -13.97
C VAL A 155 -39.49 -22.51 -14.93
N LEU A 156 -40.40 -23.47 -14.68
CA LEU A 156 -40.86 -24.57 -15.53
C LEU A 156 -40.19 -25.95 -15.37
N LEU A 157 -40.52 -26.59 -14.24
CA LEU A 157 -41.11 -27.93 -14.26
C LEU A 157 -42.36 -27.95 -15.17
N ARG A 158 -42.20 -28.18 -16.48
CA ARG A 158 -43.25 -28.78 -17.34
C ARG A 158 -42.67 -29.13 -18.72
N SER A 159 -42.88 -30.38 -19.14
CA SER A 159 -42.44 -30.99 -20.42
C SER A 159 -41.00 -31.49 -20.36
N MET A 160 -40.69 -32.78 -20.30
CA MET A 160 -41.20 -33.83 -21.18
C MET A 160 -41.41 -35.14 -20.41
N ARG A 161 -42.68 -35.47 -20.13
CA ARG A 161 -43.10 -36.87 -20.24
C ARG A 161 -43.29 -37.12 -21.73
N GLY A 162 -42.69 -38.20 -22.23
CA GLY A 162 -43.10 -38.81 -23.48
C GLY A 162 -42.11 -38.71 -24.61
N TRP A 163 -40.95 -39.35 -24.47
CA TRP A 163 -40.43 -40.20 -25.55
C TRP A 163 -40.08 -41.54 -24.91
N ALA A 164 -41.02 -42.46 -25.05
CA ALA A 164 -40.78 -43.88 -24.89
C ALA A 164 -39.88 -44.38 -26.03
N TRP A 165 -39.15 -45.45 -25.73
CA TRP A 165 -38.74 -46.51 -26.66
C TRP A 165 -37.72 -46.18 -27.76
N ASN A 166 -36.51 -46.69 -27.55
CA ASN A 166 -35.87 -47.82 -28.26
C ASN A 166 -34.37 -47.68 -28.00
N GLY A 167 -33.60 -48.68 -27.63
CA GLY A 167 -33.68 -50.10 -27.91
C GLY A 167 -32.23 -50.57 -27.97
N LEU A 168 -31.98 -51.74 -27.37
CA LEU A 168 -30.86 -52.66 -27.57
C LEU A 168 -29.68 -52.20 -28.45
N HIS A 169 -28.45 -52.32 -27.91
CA HIS A 169 -27.56 -53.46 -28.22
C HIS A 169 -26.14 -53.31 -27.63
N ARG A 170 -25.71 -54.38 -26.93
CA ARG A 170 -24.40 -55.08 -27.01
C ARG A 170 -23.12 -54.31 -26.60
N ARG A 171 -22.21 -54.83 -25.79
CA ARG A 171 -21.68 -56.21 -25.67
C ARG A 171 -21.03 -56.43 -24.29
N ALA A 172 -21.35 -57.54 -23.64
CA ALA A 172 -20.41 -58.64 -23.46
C ALA A 172 -20.94 -59.80 -24.30
#